data_AF-A0A6L3EZK1-F1
#
_entry.id   AF-A0A6L3EZK1-F1
#
_cell.length_a   1.000
_cell.length_b   1.000
_cell.length_c   1.000
_cell.angle_alpha   90.00
_cell.angle_beta   90.00
_cell.angle_gamma   90.00
#
_symmetry.space_group_name_H-M   'P 1'
#
loop_
_entity.id
_entity.type
_entity.pdbx_description
1 polymer ?
#
loop_
_entity_poly.entity_id
_entity_poly.type
_entity_poly.pdbx_seq_one_letter_code
_entity_poly.pdbx_strand_id
1 'polypeptide(L)'
;MNINPICTAPSESEIASRVARVQAKMREEGLDYYVCHDPDNVFYLTNFANFVHERPFHDMLAARDLAYELTKPGNSMSEVDRQVNNLLKSRGYAENLLHRTGHGFGVTSHEAPFLAEGYDREIKPGMVFSIEPGIYLPGVGGFRFSDTILITETGNQKLTEAPESLAELTLNRSSSFRDTIRSWAIQAFSKRNKTVD
;
A
#
# COMPACT_ATOMS: atom_id res chain seq x y z
N MET A 1 17.63 -7.61 32.66
CA MET A 1 17.88 -7.86 31.23
C MET A 1 16.94 -6.99 30.43
N ASN A 2 17.46 -6.04 29.65
CA ASN A 2 16.62 -5.26 28.74
C ASN A 2 16.29 -6.18 27.56
N ILE A 3 15.04 -6.63 27.46
CA ILE A 3 14.59 -7.45 26.33
C ILE A 3 14.15 -6.48 25.25
N ASN A 4 14.88 -6.44 24.14
CA ASN A 4 14.47 -5.65 22.99
C ASN A 4 13.16 -6.21 22.43
N PRO A 5 12.19 -5.35 22.07
CA PRO A 5 11.00 -5.78 21.36
C PRO A 5 11.35 -6.63 20.14
N ILE A 6 10.53 -7.64 19.84
CA ILE A 6 10.71 -8.50 18.66
C ILE A 6 10.70 -7.73 17.32
N CYS A 7 10.17 -6.49 17.34
CA CYS A 7 10.14 -5.59 16.19
C CYS A 7 11.38 -4.68 16.08
N THR A 8 12.33 -4.75 17.01
CA THR A 8 13.59 -4.01 16.91
C THR A 8 14.46 -4.67 15.86
N ALA A 9 14.90 -3.90 14.86
CA ALA A 9 15.78 -4.42 13.82
C ALA A 9 17.06 -5.02 14.44
N PRO A 10 17.49 -6.22 14.00
CA PRO A 10 18.73 -6.83 14.44
C PRO A 10 19.93 -5.98 14.01
N SER A 11 21.06 -6.13 14.69
CA SER A 11 22.29 -5.44 14.30
C SER A 11 22.81 -5.95 12.96
N GLU A 12 23.57 -5.13 12.25
CA GLU A 12 24.26 -5.55 11.02
C GLU A 12 25.13 -6.80 11.24
N SER A 13 25.78 -6.90 12.40
CA SER A 13 26.58 -8.06 12.79
C SER A 13 25.75 -9.35 12.93
N GLU A 14 24.52 -9.23 13.42
CA GLU A 14 23.61 -10.38 13.53
C GLU A 14 23.15 -10.84 12.15
N ILE A 15 22.76 -9.92 11.27
CA ILE A 15 22.38 -10.24 9.88
C ILE A 15 23.55 -10.91 9.14
N ALA A 16 24.75 -10.35 9.23
CA ALA A 16 25.93 -10.93 8.63
C ALA A 16 26.19 -12.37 9.12
N SER A 17 26.01 -12.62 10.42
CA SER A 17 26.14 -13.96 11.02
C SER A 17 25.09 -14.95 10.48
N ARG A 18 23.84 -14.52 10.30
CA ARG A 18 22.78 -15.36 9.71
C ARG A 18 23.13 -15.80 8.30
N VAL A 19 23.55 -14.85 7.45
CA VAL A 19 23.98 -15.10 6.06
C VAL A 19 25.21 -16.01 6.03
N ALA A 20 26.21 -15.78 6.89
CA ALA A 20 27.43 -16.58 6.95
C ALA A 20 27.14 -18.06 7.28
N ARG A 21 26.18 -18.35 8.16
CA ARG A 21 25.76 -19.72 8.47
C ARG A 21 25.12 -20.43 7.28
N VAL A 22 24.27 -19.74 6.52
CA VAL A 22 23.67 -20.29 5.29
C VAL A 22 24.76 -20.58 4.27
N GLN A 23 25.67 -19.63 4.03
CA GLN A 23 26.78 -19.82 3.10
C GLN A 23 27.74 -20.94 3.52
N ALA A 24 27.99 -21.13 4.83
CA ALA A 24 28.78 -22.24 5.34
C ALA A 24 28.10 -23.57 5.03
N LYS A 25 26.79 -23.68 5.27
CA LYS A 25 26.03 -24.89 4.95
C LYS A 25 25.98 -25.15 3.44
N MET A 26 25.82 -24.12 2.61
CA MET A 26 25.90 -24.24 1.16
C MET A 26 27.24 -24.81 0.70
N ARG A 27 28.36 -24.37 1.30
CA ARG A 27 29.69 -24.91 1.00
C ARG A 27 29.83 -26.38 1.41
N GLU A 28 29.29 -26.77 2.57
CA GLU A 28 29.28 -28.16 3.02
C GLU A 28 28.51 -29.07 2.06
N GLU A 29 27.40 -28.58 1.52
CA GLU A 29 26.51 -29.31 0.61
C GLU A 29 26.92 -29.18 -0.88
N GLY A 30 27.95 -28.40 -1.19
CA GLY A 30 28.39 -28.16 -2.58
C GLY A 30 27.40 -27.37 -3.43
N LEU A 31 26.65 -26.44 -2.84
CA LEU A 31 25.63 -25.62 -3.50
C LEU A 31 26.18 -24.25 -3.92
N ASP A 32 25.92 -23.87 -5.17
CA ASP A 32 26.28 -22.54 -5.70
C ASP A 32 25.23 -21.46 -5.40
N TYR A 33 23.95 -21.86 -5.32
CA TYR A 33 22.81 -20.94 -5.16
C TYR A 33 21.83 -21.42 -4.08
N TYR A 34 21.27 -20.46 -3.36
CA TYR A 34 20.15 -20.66 -2.43
C TYR A 34 19.01 -19.76 -2.86
N VAL A 35 17.86 -20.35 -3.20
CA VAL A 35 16.65 -19.63 -3.58
C VAL A 35 15.61 -19.83 -2.49
N CYS A 36 15.18 -18.73 -1.87
CA CYS A 36 14.18 -18.73 -0.80
C CYS A 36 13.00 -17.87 -1.22
N HIS A 37 11.81 -18.45 -1.27
CA HIS A 37 10.57 -17.74 -1.62
C HIS A 37 9.59 -17.64 -0.45
N ASP A 38 9.86 -18.35 0.65
CA ASP A 38 9.05 -18.31 1.85
C ASP A 38 9.28 -16.96 2.59
N PRO A 39 8.25 -16.13 2.80
CA PRO A 39 8.41 -14.79 3.38
C PRO A 39 9.00 -14.80 4.79
N ASP A 40 8.65 -15.80 5.61
CA ASP A 40 9.18 -15.92 6.96
C ASP A 40 10.68 -16.21 6.91
N ASN A 41 11.11 -17.14 6.04
CA ASN A 41 12.52 -17.44 5.86
C ASN A 41 13.32 -16.28 5.27
N VAL A 42 12.73 -15.51 4.34
CA VAL A 42 13.35 -14.27 3.82
C VAL A 42 13.51 -13.27 4.96
N PHE A 43 12.47 -13.04 5.76
CA PHE A 43 12.51 -12.14 6.91
C PHE A 43 13.52 -12.63 7.97
N TYR A 44 13.56 -13.91 8.31
CA TYR A 44 14.54 -14.42 9.26
C TYR A 44 15.96 -14.30 8.75
N LEU A 45 16.21 -14.55 7.46
CA LEU A 45 17.56 -14.50 6.91
C LEU A 45 18.07 -13.07 6.75
N THR A 46 17.22 -12.17 6.26
CA THR A 46 17.62 -10.84 5.78
C THR A 46 17.05 -9.69 6.59
N ASN A 47 16.06 -9.95 7.46
CA ASN A 47 15.19 -8.96 8.08
C ASN A 47 14.43 -8.08 7.07
N PHE A 48 14.33 -8.55 5.82
CA PHE A 48 13.45 -8.00 4.80
C PHE A 48 12.08 -8.67 4.92
N ALA A 49 11.08 -7.91 5.34
CA ALA A 49 9.70 -8.38 5.34
C ALA A 49 9.10 -8.10 3.95
N ASN A 50 8.79 -9.16 3.20
CA ASN A 50 7.98 -9.02 2.00
C ASN A 50 6.50 -9.01 2.39
N PHE A 51 5.94 -7.82 2.56
CA PHE A 51 4.49 -7.71 2.68
C PHE A 51 3.91 -7.86 1.27
N VAL A 52 3.26 -9.00 0.99
CA VAL A 52 2.61 -9.27 -0.31
C VAL A 52 1.65 -8.16 -0.77
N HIS A 53 1.23 -7.30 0.16
CA HIS A 53 0.37 -6.15 -0.03
C HIS A 53 1.11 -4.86 -0.45
N GLU A 54 2.41 -4.73 -0.15
CA GLU A 54 3.18 -3.52 -0.44
C GLU A 54 3.33 -3.27 -1.94
N ARG A 55 3.68 -4.31 -2.70
CA ARG A 55 3.87 -4.16 -4.14
C ARG A 55 2.59 -3.70 -4.86
N PRO A 56 1.42 -4.37 -4.68
CA PRO A 56 0.16 -3.88 -5.26
C PRO A 56 -0.19 -2.45 -4.81
N PHE A 57 0.10 -2.08 -3.55
CA PHE A 57 -0.10 -0.72 -3.07
C PHE A 57 0.76 0.30 -3.84
N HIS A 58 2.07 0.04 -3.98
CA HIS A 58 2.97 0.92 -4.72
C HIS A 58 2.68 0.96 -6.22
N ASP A 59 2.29 -0.16 -6.81
CA ASP A 59 1.91 -0.24 -8.21
C ASP A 59 0.61 0.53 -8.51
N MET A 60 -0.35 0.48 -7.57
CA MET A 60 -1.56 1.30 -7.62
C MET A 60 -1.24 2.80 -7.45
N LEU A 61 -0.32 3.17 -6.53
CA LEU A 61 0.11 4.57 -6.40
C LEU A 61 0.77 5.10 -7.68
N ALA A 62 1.61 4.30 -8.35
CA ALA A 62 2.20 4.70 -9.63
C ALA A 62 1.14 4.87 -10.72
N ALA A 63 0.08 4.07 -10.72
CA ALA A 63 -1.06 4.23 -11.61
C ALA A 63 -1.86 5.52 -11.32
N ARG A 64 -2.01 5.86 -10.05
CA ARG A 64 -2.61 7.12 -9.60
C ARG A 64 -1.78 8.33 -10.06
N ASP A 65 -0.47 8.30 -9.87
CA ASP A 65 0.42 9.38 -10.28
C ASP A 65 0.38 9.60 -11.80
N LEU A 66 0.37 8.52 -12.59
CA LEU A 66 0.20 8.60 -14.04
C LEU A 66 -1.15 9.22 -14.42
N ALA A 67 -2.24 8.85 -13.73
CA ALA A 67 -3.53 9.47 -13.97
C ALA A 67 -3.50 10.99 -13.68
N TYR A 68 -2.82 11.42 -12.61
CA TYR A 68 -2.60 12.85 -12.34
C TYR A 68 -1.86 13.56 -13.47
N GLU A 69 -0.80 12.98 -14.01
CA GLU A 69 -0.03 13.57 -15.11
C GLU A 69 -0.85 13.70 -16.42
N LEU A 70 -1.72 12.72 -16.67
CA LEU A 70 -2.53 12.64 -17.88
C LEU A 70 -3.83 13.45 -17.81
N THR A 71 -4.35 13.73 -16.61
CA THR A 71 -5.61 14.46 -16.43
C THR A 71 -5.40 15.97 -16.53
N LYS A 72 -5.32 16.48 -17.76
CA LYS A 72 -5.18 17.90 -18.08
C LYS A 72 -6.01 18.29 -19.31
N PRO A 73 -6.31 19.58 -19.51
CA PRO A 73 -7.09 20.04 -20.66
C PRO A 73 -6.55 19.53 -22.00
N GLY A 74 -7.46 19.11 -22.89
CA GLY A 74 -7.13 18.63 -24.23
C GLY A 74 -6.83 17.13 -24.32
N ASN A 75 -6.54 16.45 -23.20
CA ASN A 75 -6.31 15.01 -23.23
C ASN A 75 -7.63 14.23 -23.39
N SER A 76 -7.57 13.07 -24.06
CA SER A 76 -8.71 12.15 -24.21
C SER A 76 -8.90 11.32 -22.93
N MET A 77 -10.13 11.22 -22.45
CA MET A 77 -10.46 10.41 -21.27
C MET A 77 -10.29 8.91 -21.49
N SER A 78 -10.63 8.43 -22.70
CA SER A 78 -10.38 7.06 -23.16
C SER A 78 -8.89 6.73 -23.12
N GLU A 79 -8.05 7.67 -23.55
CA GLU A 79 -6.60 7.50 -23.59
C GLU A 79 -5.97 7.47 -22.19
N VAL A 80 -6.48 8.31 -21.27
CA VAL A 80 -6.03 8.31 -19.87
C VAL A 80 -6.26 6.93 -19.24
N ASP A 81 -7.48 6.40 -19.33
CA ASP A 81 -7.80 5.09 -18.76
C ASP A 81 -6.96 3.97 -19.41
N ARG A 82 -6.80 4.01 -20.74
CA ARG A 82 -5.99 3.04 -21.48
C ARG A 82 -4.55 3.02 -21.00
N GLN A 83 -3.91 4.18 -20.79
CA GLN A 83 -2.51 4.24 -20.35
C GLN A 83 -2.34 3.76 -18.90
N VAL A 84 -3.26 4.14 -18.02
CA VAL A 84 -3.27 3.68 -16.62
C VAL A 84 -3.46 2.17 -16.54
N ASN A 85 -4.42 1.62 -17.28
CA ASN A 85 -4.63 0.18 -17.38
C ASN A 85 -3.41 -0.53 -17.99
N ASN A 86 -2.78 0.03 -19.02
CA ASN A 86 -1.58 -0.55 -19.64
C ASN A 86 -0.39 -0.58 -18.69
N LEU A 87 -0.21 0.44 -17.85
CA LEU A 87 0.81 0.43 -16.81
C LEU A 87 0.58 -0.75 -15.85
N LEU A 88 -0.64 -0.92 -15.34
CA LEU A 88 -0.96 -2.01 -14.42
C LEU A 88 -0.86 -3.39 -15.09
N LYS A 89 -1.33 -3.53 -16.34
CA LYS A 89 -1.16 -4.74 -17.16
C LYS A 89 0.32 -5.10 -17.32
N SER A 90 1.18 -4.12 -17.61
CA SER A 90 2.64 -4.32 -17.75
C SER A 90 3.32 -4.78 -16.46
N ARG A 91 2.71 -4.48 -15.30
CA ARG A 91 3.20 -4.89 -13.98
C ARG A 91 2.65 -6.24 -13.51
N GLY A 92 1.82 -6.89 -14.33
CA GLY A 92 1.29 -8.23 -14.09
C GLY A 92 -0.17 -8.28 -13.61
N TYR A 93 -0.90 -7.17 -13.62
CA TYR A 93 -2.26 -7.07 -13.06
C TYR A 93 -3.38 -7.13 -14.09
N ALA A 94 -3.13 -7.66 -15.29
CA ALA A 94 -4.10 -7.62 -16.39
C ALA A 94 -5.48 -8.21 -16.03
N GLU A 95 -5.48 -9.33 -15.28
CA GLU A 95 -6.69 -10.02 -14.84
C GLU A 95 -7.26 -9.47 -13.52
N ASN A 96 -6.70 -8.37 -12.99
CA ASN A 96 -7.01 -7.84 -11.66
C ASN A 96 -7.65 -6.44 -11.69
N LEU A 97 -8.02 -5.96 -12.87
CA LEU A 97 -8.66 -4.65 -13.06
C LEU A 97 -10.17 -4.84 -13.19
N LEU A 98 -10.94 -4.25 -12.28
CA LEU A 98 -12.40 -4.44 -12.22
C LEU A 98 -13.21 -3.22 -12.67
N HIS A 99 -12.58 -2.06 -12.80
CA HIS A 99 -13.26 -0.82 -13.12
C HIS A 99 -12.32 0.15 -13.85
N ARG A 100 -12.96 1.19 -14.40
CA ARG A 100 -12.33 2.35 -15.03
C ARG A 100 -11.54 3.21 -14.03
N THR A 101 -10.64 4.04 -14.52
CA THR A 101 -9.78 4.91 -13.71
C THR A 101 -10.54 6.00 -12.94
N GLY A 102 -11.74 6.38 -13.38
CA GLY A 102 -12.55 7.33 -12.62
C GLY A 102 -13.86 7.76 -13.28
N HIS A 103 -14.59 8.61 -12.58
CA HIS A 103 -15.88 9.14 -13.01
C HIS A 103 -16.16 10.53 -12.45
N GLY A 104 -17.07 11.24 -13.10
CA GLY A 104 -17.54 12.56 -12.71
C GLY A 104 -18.44 12.53 -11.48
N PHE A 105 -18.60 13.72 -10.93
CA PHE A 105 -19.48 14.00 -9.82
C PHE A 105 -20.32 15.23 -10.13
N GLY A 106 -21.52 15.29 -9.54
CA GLY A 106 -22.35 16.47 -9.56
C GLY A 106 -23.62 16.25 -8.76
N VAL A 107 -24.74 15.97 -9.44
CA VAL A 107 -26.00 15.69 -8.75
C VAL A 107 -26.00 14.26 -8.18
N THR A 108 -25.36 13.34 -8.88
CA THR A 108 -25.22 11.93 -8.49
C THR A 108 -23.79 11.61 -8.09
N SER A 109 -23.61 10.48 -7.40
CA SER A 109 -22.29 10.00 -7.03
C SER A 109 -21.50 9.46 -8.21
N HIS A 110 -22.14 9.01 -9.29
CA HIS A 110 -21.50 8.47 -10.48
C HIS A 110 -22.17 9.03 -11.72
N GLU A 111 -21.58 10.06 -12.31
CA GLU A 111 -22.06 10.65 -13.56
C GLU A 111 -20.93 10.89 -14.56
N ALA A 112 -21.31 11.23 -15.78
CA ALA A 112 -20.37 11.68 -16.78
C ALA A 112 -19.69 12.99 -16.33
N PRO A 113 -18.42 13.24 -16.71
CA PRO A 113 -17.59 12.42 -17.62
C PRO A 113 -17.02 11.14 -16.99
N PHE A 114 -16.47 10.24 -17.81
CA PHE A 114 -15.83 9.00 -17.34
C PHE A 114 -14.40 8.90 -17.88
N LEU A 115 -13.44 8.58 -17.01
CA LEU A 115 -12.10 8.14 -17.45
C LEU A 115 -12.20 6.66 -17.75
N ALA A 116 -12.65 6.32 -18.95
CA ALA A 116 -12.93 4.94 -19.37
C ALA A 116 -12.52 4.70 -20.83
N GLU A 117 -11.86 3.58 -21.10
CA GLU A 117 -11.59 3.10 -22.46
C GLU A 117 -12.88 3.10 -23.29
N GLY A 118 -12.85 3.71 -24.49
CA GLY A 118 -14.00 3.87 -25.38
C GLY A 118 -14.84 5.14 -25.11
N TYR A 119 -14.51 5.95 -24.11
CA TYR A 119 -15.15 7.24 -23.86
C TYR A 119 -14.27 8.41 -24.36
N ASP A 120 -14.34 8.70 -25.67
CA ASP A 120 -13.42 9.63 -26.38
C ASP A 120 -13.70 11.13 -26.13
N ARG A 121 -14.24 11.48 -24.96
CA ARG A 121 -14.46 12.87 -24.58
C ARG A 121 -13.14 13.53 -24.20
N GLU A 122 -12.96 14.77 -24.63
CA GLU A 122 -11.84 15.62 -24.23
C GLU A 122 -12.02 16.14 -22.80
N ILE A 123 -10.95 16.14 -22.01
CA ILE A 123 -10.85 16.77 -20.70
C ILE A 123 -10.84 18.30 -20.86
N LYS A 124 -11.71 19.00 -20.13
CA LYS A 124 -11.85 20.47 -20.19
C LYS A 124 -11.77 21.12 -18.81
N PRO A 125 -11.29 22.38 -18.71
CA PRO A 125 -11.34 23.15 -17.48
C PRO A 125 -12.74 23.17 -16.86
N GLY A 126 -12.81 23.14 -15.53
CA GLY A 126 -14.06 23.10 -14.76
C GLY A 126 -14.69 21.72 -14.59
N MET A 127 -14.16 20.68 -15.25
CA MET A 127 -14.58 19.30 -14.98
C MET A 127 -14.09 18.85 -13.60
N VAL A 128 -14.92 18.05 -12.91
CA VAL A 128 -14.61 17.42 -11.63
C VAL A 128 -14.85 15.93 -11.76
N PHE A 129 -13.84 15.12 -11.42
CA PHE A 129 -13.94 13.65 -11.45
C PHE A 129 -12.94 12.99 -10.50
N SER A 130 -13.13 11.70 -10.26
CA SER A 130 -12.22 10.87 -9.48
C SER A 130 -11.00 10.47 -10.30
N ILE A 131 -9.87 10.35 -9.60
CA ILE A 131 -8.76 9.48 -9.99
C ILE A 131 -8.75 8.34 -8.99
N GLU A 132 -9.11 7.14 -9.43
CA GLU A 132 -9.28 5.99 -8.55
C GLU A 132 -8.82 4.64 -9.12
N PRO A 133 -7.60 4.51 -9.68
CA PRO A 133 -7.13 3.22 -10.16
C PRO A 133 -7.10 2.16 -9.05
N GLY A 134 -7.44 0.91 -9.40
CA GLY A 134 -7.60 -0.16 -8.43
C GLY A 134 -7.07 -1.50 -8.92
N ILE A 135 -6.49 -2.28 -8.00
CA ILE A 135 -6.01 -3.65 -8.21
C ILE A 135 -6.75 -4.59 -7.25
N TYR A 136 -7.31 -5.69 -7.76
CA TYR A 136 -8.08 -6.64 -6.97
C TYR A 136 -7.52 -8.04 -7.10
N LEU A 137 -6.96 -8.54 -5.99
CA LEU A 137 -6.30 -9.84 -5.91
C LEU A 137 -7.19 -10.81 -5.12
N PRO A 138 -7.74 -11.87 -5.75
CA PRO A 138 -8.54 -12.87 -5.07
C PRO A 138 -7.81 -13.48 -3.86
N GLY A 139 -8.50 -13.57 -2.72
CA GLY A 139 -7.93 -14.11 -1.48
C GLY A 139 -6.96 -13.17 -0.75
N VAL A 140 -6.62 -12.02 -1.32
CA VAL A 140 -5.69 -11.03 -0.74
C VAL A 140 -6.44 -9.75 -0.36
N GLY A 141 -7.15 -9.13 -1.32
CA GLY A 141 -7.85 -7.87 -1.10
C GLY A 141 -7.80 -6.92 -2.31
N GLY A 142 -8.33 -5.72 -2.12
CA GLY A 142 -8.33 -4.63 -3.10
C GLY A 142 -7.44 -3.48 -2.66
N PHE A 143 -6.71 -2.91 -3.62
CA PHE A 143 -5.83 -1.75 -3.44
C PHE A 143 -6.36 -0.65 -4.34
N ARG A 144 -6.89 0.42 -3.74
CA ARG A 144 -7.44 1.57 -4.47
C ARG A 144 -7.19 2.83 -3.67
N PHE A 145 -6.63 3.84 -4.32
CA PHE A 145 -6.69 5.21 -3.84
C PHE A 145 -7.80 5.91 -4.60
N SER A 146 -8.47 6.90 -4.01
CA SER A 146 -9.49 7.67 -4.72
C SER A 146 -9.40 9.14 -4.34
N ASP A 147 -9.04 9.96 -5.31
CA ASP A 147 -8.97 11.41 -5.14
C ASP A 147 -9.99 12.10 -6.03
N THR A 148 -10.57 13.18 -5.50
CA THR A 148 -11.38 14.11 -6.27
C THR A 148 -10.46 15.20 -6.80
N ILE A 149 -10.55 15.47 -8.11
CA ILE A 149 -9.78 16.52 -8.76
C ILE A 149 -10.66 17.50 -9.52
N LEU A 150 -10.25 18.77 -9.53
CA LEU A 150 -10.77 19.82 -10.40
C LEU A 150 -9.79 20.05 -11.55
N ILE A 151 -10.27 20.03 -12.78
CA ILE A 151 -9.47 20.39 -13.94
C ILE A 151 -9.37 21.92 -14.03
N THR A 152 -8.14 22.43 -14.00
CA THR A 152 -7.83 23.85 -14.13
C THR A 152 -7.51 24.19 -15.59
N GLU A 153 -7.22 25.45 -15.89
CA GLU A 153 -6.84 25.89 -17.25
C GLU A 153 -5.56 25.20 -17.78
N THR A 154 -4.68 24.73 -16.90
CA THR A 154 -3.35 24.20 -17.28
C THR A 154 -3.08 22.79 -16.78
N GLY A 155 -3.98 22.19 -15.99
CA GLY A 155 -3.77 20.87 -15.39
C GLY A 155 -4.92 20.46 -14.49
N ASN A 156 -4.59 19.99 -13.29
CA ASN A 156 -5.57 19.60 -12.28
C ASN A 156 -5.16 20.12 -10.90
N GLN A 157 -6.15 20.17 -10.02
CA GLN A 157 -6.02 20.49 -8.62
C GLN A 157 -6.67 19.37 -7.81
N LYS A 158 -5.92 18.79 -6.89
CA LYS A 158 -6.45 17.84 -5.90
C LYS A 158 -7.36 18.56 -4.89
N LEU A 159 -8.54 17.99 -4.65
CA LEU A 159 -9.50 18.47 -3.66
C LEU A 159 -9.56 17.56 -2.41
N THR A 160 -9.12 16.30 -2.52
CA THR A 160 -9.12 15.35 -1.40
C THR A 160 -7.91 15.58 -0.48
N GLU A 161 -8.18 15.86 0.79
CA GLU A 161 -7.18 15.90 1.87
C GLU A 161 -7.26 14.61 2.69
N ALA A 162 -6.30 13.71 2.48
CA ALA A 162 -6.22 12.42 3.17
C ALA A 162 -4.75 11.97 3.27
N PRO A 163 -4.41 11.10 4.23
CA PRO A 163 -3.07 10.52 4.30
C PRO A 163 -2.78 9.65 3.07
N GLU A 164 -1.54 9.67 2.60
CA GLU A 164 -1.18 9.02 1.31
C GLU A 164 -0.09 7.95 1.45
N SER A 165 0.75 8.07 2.48
CA SER A 165 1.81 7.08 2.68
C SER A 165 1.25 5.81 3.29
N LEU A 166 1.86 4.67 2.96
CA LEU A 166 1.52 3.39 3.57
C LEU A 166 1.57 3.46 5.11
N ALA A 167 2.55 4.18 5.66
CA ALA A 167 2.73 4.33 7.09
C ALA A 167 1.55 5.06 7.76
N GLU A 168 1.06 6.15 7.16
CA GLU A 168 -0.09 6.90 7.70
C GLU A 168 -1.42 6.13 7.52
N LEU A 169 -1.52 5.34 6.44
CA LEU A 169 -2.67 4.49 6.15
C LEU A 169 -2.67 3.18 6.94
N THR A 170 -1.55 2.84 7.58
CA THR A 170 -1.45 1.64 8.41
C THR A 170 -2.06 1.93 9.77
N LEU A 171 -3.16 1.25 10.06
CA LEU A 171 -3.74 1.22 11.40
C LEU A 171 -2.76 0.55 12.35
N ASN A 172 -1.93 1.36 13.02
CA ASN A 172 -1.11 0.89 14.11
C ASN A 172 -2.05 0.34 15.18
N ARG A 173 -1.84 -0.91 15.58
CA ARG A 173 -2.43 -1.43 16.81
C ARG A 173 -1.92 -0.56 17.94
N SER A 174 -2.72 0.43 18.36
CA SER A 174 -2.29 1.35 19.40
C SER A 174 -1.88 0.54 20.63
N SER A 175 -0.72 0.89 21.16
CA SER A 175 -0.26 0.44 22.47
C SER A 175 -1.26 0.78 23.58
N SER A 176 -2.23 1.68 23.32
CA SER A 176 -3.18 2.15 24.33
C SER A 176 -4.06 1.04 24.89
N PHE A 177 -4.52 0.05 24.10
CA PHE A 177 -5.36 -1.02 24.65
C PHE A 177 -4.58 -1.97 25.57
N ARG A 178 -3.31 -2.28 25.21
CA ARG A 178 -2.42 -3.11 26.05
C ARG A 178 -1.93 -2.34 27.28
N ASP A 179 -1.65 -1.06 27.14
CA ASP A 179 -1.18 -0.21 28.24
C ASP A 179 -2.31 0.08 29.23
N THR A 180 -3.56 0.23 28.77
CA THR A 180 -4.75 0.32 29.63
C THR A 180 -5.00 -1.00 30.37
N ILE A 181 -4.90 -2.16 29.70
CA ILE A 181 -5.05 -3.46 30.37
C ILE A 181 -3.91 -3.72 31.37
N ARG A 182 -2.66 -3.36 31.02
CA ARG A 182 -1.52 -3.46 31.95
C ARG A 182 -1.69 -2.55 33.16
N SER A 183 -2.13 -1.31 32.96
CA SER A 183 -2.49 -0.36 34.02
C SER A 183 -3.54 -0.96 34.97
N TRP A 184 -4.61 -1.53 34.43
CA TRP A 184 -5.67 -2.17 35.22
C TRP A 184 -5.18 -3.41 35.97
N ALA A 185 -4.37 -4.25 35.32
CA ALA A 185 -3.78 -5.42 35.96
C ALA A 185 -2.82 -5.04 37.10
N ILE A 186 -1.96 -4.04 36.89
CA ILE A 186 -1.02 -3.54 37.92
C ILE A 186 -1.78 -2.91 39.10
N GLN A 187 -2.83 -2.13 38.86
CA GLN A 187 -3.67 -1.58 39.93
C GLN A 187 -4.45 -2.67 40.69
N ALA A 188 -4.94 -3.69 40.00
CA ALA A 188 -5.64 -4.82 40.62
C ALA A 188 -4.70 -5.69 41.49
N PHE A 189 -3.44 -5.89 41.07
CA PHE A 189 -2.43 -6.59 41.86
C PHE A 189 -1.93 -5.77 43.05
N SER A 190 -1.73 -4.45 42.90
CA SER A 190 -1.32 -3.57 44.00
C SER A 190 -2.37 -3.49 45.12
N LYS A 191 -3.67 -3.55 44.79
CA LYS A 191 -4.75 -3.53 45.79
C LYS A 191 -4.91 -4.87 46.54
N ARG A 192 -4.50 -6.00 45.95
CA ARG A 192 -4.56 -7.32 46.64
C ARG A 192 -3.47 -7.53 47.67
N ASN A 193 -2.33 -6.83 47.57
CA ASN A 193 -1.21 -6.97 48.52
C ASN A 193 -1.24 -5.97 49.69
N LYS A 194 -2.33 -5.21 49.87
CA LYS A 194 -2.50 -4.24 50.98
C LYS A 194 -3.52 -4.67 52.05
N THR A 195 -3.98 -5.92 52.02
CA THR A 195 -4.91 -6.47 53.02
C THR A 195 -4.39 -7.81 53.54
N VAL A 196 -3.23 -7.78 54.18
CA VAL A 196 -2.81 -8.78 55.18
C VAL A 196 -2.03 -8.01 56.24
N ASP A 197 -2.76 -7.51 57.24
CA ASP A 197 -2.34 -7.25 58.61
C ASP A 197 -3.60 -7.35 59.49
#